data_AF-A0A661KXF9-F1
#
_entry.id   AF-A0A661KXF9-F1
#
_cell.length_a   1.000
_cell.length_b   1.000
_cell.length_c   1.000
_cell.angle_alpha   90.00
_cell.angle_beta   90.00
_cell.angle_gamma   90.00
#
_symmetry.space_group_name_H-M   'P 1'
#
loop_
_entity.id
_entity.type
_entity.pdbx_description
1 polymer ?
#
loop_
_entity_poly.entity_id
_entity_poly.type
_entity_poly.pdbx_seq_one_letter_code
_entity_poly.pdbx_strand_id
1 'polypeptide(L)'
;MEILILGIATLVGLYMAANIGSNDLANAMGTSVGSGALTLNKAVVLSVIANAAGAVLAGGYVTNTISKGLIDPSLFASSPNDLMIGMFASLLSAGIWVNVATYLALPVSTTHSIVGAVVGFGILSVGAGAITWGKVISIATSWIVSPVAGAIIGGLMY
;
A
#
# COMPACT_ATOMS: atom_id res chain seq x y z
N MET A 1 -0.30 21.08 19.18
CA MET A 1 0.70 20.10 18.72
C MET A 1 0.04 18.89 18.07
N GLU A 2 -0.97 18.29 18.70
CA GLU A 2 -1.71 17.14 18.14
C GLU A 2 -2.42 17.42 16.81
N ILE A 3 -3.12 18.56 16.69
CA ILE A 3 -3.81 18.94 15.44
C ILE A 3 -2.82 19.10 14.27
N LEU A 4 -1.62 19.62 14.54
CA LEU A 4 -0.58 19.79 13.52
C LEU A 4 -0.07 18.43 13.03
N ILE A 5 0.17 17.50 13.95
CA ILE A 5 0.60 16.13 13.65
C ILE A 5 -0.48 15.41 12.82
N LEU A 6 -1.75 15.49 13.23
CA LEU A 6 -2.87 14.91 12.47
C LEU A 6 -3.02 15.54 11.08
N GLY A 7 -2.81 16.85 10.97
CA GLY A 7 -2.79 17.55 9.68
C GLY A 7 -1.71 17.01 8.75
N ILE A 8 -0.47 16.90 9.24
CA ILE A 8 0.65 16.35 8.48
C ILE A 8 0.41 14.88 8.11
N ALA A 9 -0.07 14.08 9.07
CA ALA A 9 -0.44 12.67 8.86
C ALA A 9 -1.42 12.51 7.70
N THR A 10 -2.46 13.35 7.71
CA THR A 10 -3.49 13.36 6.67
C THR A 10 -2.90 13.74 5.32
N LEU A 11 -2.05 14.76 5.26
CA LEU A 11 -1.41 15.17 4.01
C LEU A 11 -0.49 14.08 3.43
N VAL A 12 0.33 13.43 4.26
CA VAL A 12 1.20 12.33 3.83
C VAL A 12 0.38 11.11 3.39
N GLY A 13 -0.69 10.79 4.12
CA GLY A 13 -1.62 9.72 3.76
C GLY A 13 -2.33 10.00 2.42
N LEU A 14 -2.81 11.22 2.20
CA LEU A 14 -3.41 11.65 0.94
C LEU A 14 -2.40 11.60 -0.22
N TYR A 15 -1.15 12.00 0.04
CA TYR A 15 -0.07 11.88 -0.95
C TYR A 15 0.16 10.43 -1.35
N MET A 16 0.28 9.51 -0.39
CA MET A 16 0.40 8.08 -0.71
C MET A 16 -0.84 7.56 -1.45
N ALA A 17 -2.05 7.92 -1.02
CA ALA A 17 -3.29 7.49 -1.66
C ALA A 17 -3.39 7.95 -3.13
N ALA A 18 -2.99 9.20 -3.42
CA ALA A 18 -2.94 9.72 -4.79
C ALA A 18 -1.93 8.96 -5.67
N ASN A 19 -0.78 8.60 -5.10
CA ASN A 19 0.23 7.80 -5.80
C ASN A 19 -0.25 6.37 -6.08
N ILE A 20 -0.91 5.73 -5.11
CA ILE A 20 -1.55 4.41 -5.33
C ILE A 20 -2.56 4.51 -6.47
N GLY A 21 -3.47 5.48 -6.42
CA GLY A 21 -4.48 5.67 -7.47
C GLY A 21 -3.86 5.89 -8.85
N SER A 22 -2.77 6.65 -8.94
CA SER A 22 -2.09 6.95 -10.21
C SER A 22 -1.37 5.73 -10.79
N ASN A 23 -0.70 4.95 -9.95
CA ASN A 23 0.03 3.75 -10.35
C ASN A 23 -0.92 2.58 -10.68
N ASP A 24 -1.96 2.37 -9.86
CA ASP A 24 -2.77 1.15 -9.91
C ASP A 24 -4.01 1.28 -10.81
N LEU A 25 -4.36 2.47 -11.30
CA LEU A 25 -5.49 2.67 -12.22
C LEU A 25 -5.35 1.80 -13.49
N ALA A 26 -4.13 1.69 -14.02
CA ALA A 26 -3.85 0.90 -15.21
C ALA A 26 -4.15 -0.59 -15.00
N ASN A 27 -3.96 -1.11 -13.78
CA ASN A 27 -4.21 -2.51 -13.46
C ASN A 27 -5.70 -2.86 -13.52
N ALA A 28 -6.57 -1.96 -13.05
CA ALA A 28 -8.02 -2.19 -12.99
C ALA A 28 -8.75 -1.82 -14.28
N MET A 29 -8.32 -0.75 -14.96
CA MET A 29 -9.06 -0.17 -16.09
C MET A 29 -8.35 -0.33 -17.44
N GLY A 30 -7.13 -0.87 -17.47
CA GLY A 30 -6.31 -0.98 -18.69
C GLY A 30 -6.97 -1.80 -19.80
N THR A 31 -7.62 -2.91 -19.47
CA THR A 31 -8.32 -3.76 -20.44
C THR A 31 -9.56 -3.07 -21.01
N SER A 32 -10.38 -2.45 -20.15
CA SER A 32 -11.60 -1.73 -20.55
C SER A 32 -11.33 -0.50 -21.41
N VAL A 33 -10.25 0.23 -21.12
CA VAL A 33 -9.83 1.38 -21.94
C VAL A 33 -9.13 0.90 -23.21
N GLY A 34 -8.26 -0.11 -23.11
CA GLY A 34 -7.53 -0.66 -24.25
C GLY A 34 -8.42 -1.36 -25.29
N SER A 35 -9.55 -1.94 -24.88
CA SER A 35 -10.54 -2.51 -25.81
C SER A 35 -11.47 -1.47 -26.45
N GLY A 36 -11.42 -0.22 -26.00
CA GLY A 36 -12.34 0.84 -26.42
C GLY A 36 -13.72 0.77 -25.76
N ALA A 37 -13.96 -0.14 -24.80
CA ALA A 37 -15.23 -0.23 -24.09
C ALA A 37 -15.51 1.02 -23.22
N LEU A 38 -14.46 1.63 -22.66
CA LEU A 38 -14.54 2.87 -21.90
C LEU A 38 -13.54 3.91 -22.40
N THR A 39 -13.93 5.18 -22.36
CA THR A 39 -12.98 6.28 -22.53
C THR A 39 -12.19 6.48 -21.24
N LEU A 40 -10.99 7.04 -21.33
CA LEU A 40 -10.12 7.29 -20.17
C LEU A 40 -10.83 8.09 -19.07
N ASN A 41 -11.56 9.14 -19.44
CA ASN A 41 -12.30 9.96 -18.48
C ASN A 41 -13.37 9.17 -17.71
N LYS A 42 -14.11 8.28 -18.40
CA LYS A 42 -15.12 7.44 -17.76
C LYS A 42 -14.47 6.40 -16.84
N ALA A 43 -13.35 5.81 -17.26
CA ALA A 43 -12.59 4.85 -16.47
C ALA A 43 -12.05 5.48 -15.17
N VAL A 44 -11.54 6.72 -15.22
CA VAL A 44 -11.09 7.46 -14.03
C VAL A 44 -12.24 7.68 -13.04
N VAL A 45 -13.39 8.19 -13.51
CA VAL A 45 -14.55 8.44 -12.63
C VAL A 45 -15.04 7.15 -11.96
N LEU A 46 -15.17 6.08 -12.73
CA LEU A 46 -15.58 4.78 -12.19
C LEU A 46 -14.56 4.25 -11.16
N SER A 47 -13.27 4.38 -11.46
CA SER A 47 -12.20 3.95 -10.57
C SER A 47 -12.20 4.70 -9.24
N VAL A 48 -12.43 6.02 -9.25
CA VAL A 48 -12.52 6.81 -8.01
C VAL A 48 -13.64 6.29 -7.11
N ILE A 49 -14.83 6.06 -7.67
CA ILE A 49 -15.99 5.58 -6.90
C ILE A 49 -15.72 4.16 -6.37
N ALA A 50 -15.25 3.26 -7.23
CA ALA A 50 -15.01 1.87 -6.86
C ALA A 50 -13.89 1.73 -5.83
N ASN A 51 -12.78 2.46 -5.98
CA ASN A 51 -11.68 2.43 -5.01
C ASN A 51 -12.08 3.07 -3.68
N ALA A 52 -12.82 4.16 -3.68
CA ALA A 52 -13.34 4.76 -2.44
C ALA A 52 -14.26 3.78 -1.70
N ALA A 53 -15.18 3.12 -2.42
CA ALA A 53 -16.06 2.11 -1.83
C ALA A 53 -15.25 0.91 -1.30
N GLY A 54 -14.31 0.38 -2.08
CA GLY A 54 -13.46 -0.74 -1.67
C GLY A 54 -12.61 -0.41 -0.43
N ALA A 55 -12.03 0.79 -0.37
CA ALA A 55 -11.26 1.24 0.78
C ALA A 55 -12.10 1.28 2.07
N VAL A 56 -13.34 1.75 1.99
CA VAL A 56 -14.27 1.79 3.14
C VAL A 56 -14.76 0.40 3.54
N LEU A 57 -15.13 -0.43 2.56
CA LEU A 57 -15.76 -1.73 2.81
C LEU A 57 -14.76 -2.82 3.22
N ALA A 58 -13.54 -2.80 2.68
CA ALA A 58 -12.57 -3.88 2.82
C ALA A 58 -11.15 -3.43 3.21
N GLY A 59 -10.87 -2.12 3.27
CA GLY A 59 -9.51 -1.62 3.54
C GLY A 59 -8.97 -1.93 4.95
N GLY A 60 -9.86 -2.20 5.92
CA GLY A 60 -9.46 -2.42 7.32
C GLY A 60 -8.52 -3.61 7.53
N TYR A 61 -8.67 -4.70 6.76
CA TYR A 61 -7.85 -5.91 6.93
C TYR A 61 -6.37 -5.69 6.59
N VAL A 62 -6.11 -4.98 5.48
CA VAL A 62 -4.75 -4.67 5.03
C VAL A 62 -4.12 -3.65 5.97
N THR A 63 -4.86 -2.59 6.33
CA THR A 63 -4.37 -1.57 7.26
C THR A 63 -3.98 -2.16 8.61
N ASN A 64 -4.76 -3.11 9.15
CA ASN A 64 -4.42 -3.80 10.39
C ASN A 64 -3.14 -4.64 10.26
N THR A 65 -2.95 -5.30 9.12
CA THR A 65 -1.74 -6.09 8.85
C THR A 65 -0.49 -5.22 8.79
N ILE A 66 -0.56 -4.06 8.12
CA ILE A 66 0.57 -3.13 8.01
C ILE A 66 0.86 -2.42 9.34
N SER A 67 -0.18 -1.94 10.03
CA SER A 67 -0.02 -1.13 11.25
C SER A 67 0.38 -1.91 12.50
N LYS A 68 -0.02 -3.19 12.60
CA LYS A 68 0.21 -4.01 13.80
C LYS A 68 0.77 -5.40 13.51
N GLY A 69 0.67 -5.88 12.28
CA GLY A 69 1.08 -7.25 11.93
C GLY A 69 2.57 -7.40 11.65
N LEU A 70 3.27 -6.31 11.32
CA LEU A 70 4.71 -6.34 10.99
C LEU A 70 5.60 -6.08 12.20
N ILE A 71 5.20 -5.14 13.05
CA ILE A 71 5.91 -4.71 14.26
C ILE A 71 4.87 -4.58 15.38
N ASP A 72 5.18 -5.11 16.56
CA ASP A 72 4.30 -4.98 17.73
C ASP A 72 4.38 -3.54 18.29
N PRO A 73 3.29 -2.75 18.27
CA PRO A 73 3.29 -1.41 18.82
C PRO A 73 3.66 -1.34 20.30
N SER A 74 3.51 -2.42 21.06
CA SER A 74 3.87 -2.44 22.50
C SER A 74 5.37 -2.22 22.73
N LEU A 75 6.21 -2.54 21.74
CA LEU A 75 7.65 -2.30 21.79
C LEU A 75 7.99 -0.80 21.83
N PHE A 76 7.05 0.05 21.41
CA PHE A 76 7.17 1.51 21.44
C PHE A 76 6.34 2.14 22.57
N ALA A 77 5.87 1.35 23.56
CA ALA A 77 5.05 1.89 24.66
C ALA A 77 5.79 2.97 25.47
N SER A 78 7.11 2.87 25.60
CA SER A 78 7.95 3.89 26.24
C SER A 78 8.23 5.11 25.35
N SER A 79 8.10 4.97 24.03
CA SER A 79 8.38 6.02 23.03
C SER A 79 7.37 6.04 21.88
N PRO A 80 6.09 6.39 22.11
CA PRO A 80 5.06 6.36 21.07
C PRO A 80 5.34 7.29 19.87
N ASN A 81 6.12 8.36 20.11
CA ASN A 81 6.51 9.30 19.07
C ASN A 81 7.43 8.65 18.01
N ASP A 82 8.28 7.69 18.40
CA ASP A 82 9.20 7.04 17.48
C ASP A 82 8.45 6.14 16.50
N LEU A 83 7.44 5.41 16.99
CA LEU A 83 6.53 4.63 16.14
C LEU A 83 5.80 5.55 15.16
N MET A 84 5.27 6.66 15.64
CA MET A 84 4.53 7.62 14.83
C MET A 84 5.39 8.20 13.71
N ILE A 85 6.59 8.69 14.04
CA ILE A 85 7.55 9.24 13.07
C ILE A 85 7.98 8.14 12.09
N GLY A 86 8.21 6.93 12.57
CA GLY A 86 8.55 5.77 11.74
C GLY A 86 7.49 5.41 10.72
N MET A 87 6.22 5.42 11.11
CA MET A 87 5.10 5.17 10.20
C MET A 87 4.95 6.30 9.18
N PHE A 88 5.18 7.56 9.56
CA PHE A 88 5.21 8.67 8.60
C PHE A 88 6.34 8.57 7.61
N ALA A 89 7.56 8.27 8.09
CA ALA A 89 8.71 8.05 7.24
C ALA A 89 8.47 6.89 6.26
N SER A 90 7.82 5.82 6.73
CA SER A 90 7.47 4.67 5.89
C SER A 90 6.47 5.03 4.79
N LEU A 91 5.41 5.76 5.13
CA LEU A 91 4.41 6.26 4.16
C LEU A 91 5.04 7.20 3.13
N LEU A 92 5.88 8.14 3.59
CA LEU A 92 6.53 9.11 2.71
C LEU A 92 7.54 8.43 1.79
N SER A 93 8.36 7.53 2.32
CA SER A 93 9.33 6.76 1.53
C SER A 93 8.64 5.90 0.46
N ALA A 94 7.61 5.16 0.84
CA ALA A 94 6.81 4.38 -0.11
C ALA A 94 6.14 5.28 -1.15
N GLY A 95 5.56 6.41 -0.72
CA GLY A 95 4.89 7.37 -1.61
C GLY A 95 5.84 7.99 -2.61
N ILE A 96 7.03 8.42 -2.18
CA ILE A 96 8.07 8.97 -3.08
C ILE A 96 8.49 7.91 -4.09
N TRP A 97 8.76 6.68 -3.65
CA TRP A 97 9.16 5.61 -4.56
C TRP A 97 8.08 5.30 -5.61
N VAL A 98 6.83 5.15 -5.19
CA VAL A 98 5.70 4.92 -6.11
C VAL A 98 5.51 6.11 -7.04
N ASN A 99 5.67 7.34 -6.57
CA ASN A 99 5.58 8.54 -7.40
C ASN A 99 6.64 8.55 -8.50
N VAL A 100 7.91 8.27 -8.14
CA VAL A 100 9.02 8.19 -9.09
C VAL A 100 8.78 7.08 -10.12
N ALA A 101 8.37 5.89 -9.67
CA ALA A 101 8.05 4.79 -10.57
C ALA A 101 6.90 5.12 -11.54
N THR A 102 5.84 5.76 -11.03
CA THR A 102 4.70 6.22 -11.84
C THR A 102 5.13 7.25 -12.87
N TYR A 103 5.99 8.20 -12.50
CA TYR A 103 6.55 9.19 -13.42
C TYR A 103 7.38 8.54 -14.54
N LEU A 104 8.08 7.46 -14.23
CA LEU A 104 8.83 6.64 -15.20
C LEU A 104 7.95 5.63 -15.95
N ALA A 105 6.62 5.67 -15.77
CA ALA A 105 5.66 4.73 -16.34
C ALA A 105 5.94 3.24 -16.02
N LEU A 106 6.56 2.98 -14.86
CA LEU A 106 6.84 1.63 -14.38
C LEU A 106 5.69 1.15 -13.48
N PRO A 107 4.97 0.07 -13.86
CA PRO A 107 3.97 -0.51 -12.98
C PRO A 107 4.66 -1.23 -11.82
N VAL A 108 4.68 -0.59 -10.65
CA VAL A 108 5.29 -1.15 -9.44
C VAL A 108 4.24 -1.56 -8.42
N SER A 109 4.62 -2.40 -7.44
CA SER A 109 3.71 -2.77 -6.37
C SER A 109 3.79 -1.79 -5.19
N THR A 110 2.67 -1.13 -4.93
CA THR A 110 2.47 -0.23 -3.79
C THR A 110 2.53 -0.98 -2.45
N THR A 111 2.04 -2.23 -2.41
CA THR A 111 2.08 -3.10 -1.22
C THR A 111 3.51 -3.51 -0.85
N HIS A 112 4.33 -3.91 -1.82
CA HIS A 112 5.74 -4.22 -1.55
C HIS A 112 6.47 -2.99 -1.01
N SER A 113 6.17 -1.81 -1.57
CA SER A 113 6.79 -0.54 -1.18
C SER A 113 6.52 -0.21 0.29
N ILE A 114 5.27 -0.26 0.75
CA ILE A 114 4.93 0.06 2.14
C ILE A 114 5.39 -1.02 3.13
N VAL A 115 5.29 -2.31 2.78
CA VAL A 115 5.79 -3.40 3.63
C VAL A 115 7.30 -3.28 3.82
N GLY A 116 8.04 -3.06 2.73
CA GLY A 116 9.48 -2.87 2.77
C GLY A 116 9.89 -1.66 3.60
N ALA A 117 9.19 -0.53 3.45
CA ALA A 117 9.46 0.68 4.22
C ALA A 117 9.23 0.46 5.73
N VAL A 118 8.11 -0.18 6.10
CA VAL A 118 7.80 -0.50 7.52
C VAL A 118 8.80 -1.48 8.11
N VAL A 119 9.15 -2.55 7.38
CA VAL A 119 10.17 -3.51 7.85
C VAL A 119 11.53 -2.83 8.00
N GLY A 120 11.93 -1.98 7.06
CA GLY A 120 13.17 -1.21 7.13
C GLY A 120 13.21 -0.28 8.34
N PHE A 121 12.12 0.46 8.59
CA PHE A 121 11.96 1.26 9.80
C PHE A 121 12.06 0.40 11.07
N GLY A 122 11.37 -0.73 11.13
CA GLY A 122 11.39 -1.62 12.30
C GLY A 122 12.78 -2.17 12.60
N ILE A 123 13.51 -2.59 11.57
CA ILE A 123 14.89 -3.06 11.72
C ILE A 123 15.80 -1.96 12.28
N LEU A 124 15.65 -0.73 11.79
CA LEU A 124 16.48 0.41 12.24
C LEU A 124 16.13 0.90 13.65
N SER A 125 14.87 0.77 14.06
CA SER A 125 14.38 1.33 15.33
C SER A 125 14.43 0.34 16.50
N VAL A 126 14.00 -0.90 16.27
CA VAL A 126 13.84 -1.93 17.33
C VAL A 126 14.58 -3.23 17.02
N GLY A 127 15.35 -3.24 15.93
CA GLY A 127 16.18 -4.38 15.52
C GLY A 127 15.42 -5.44 14.74
N ALA A 128 16.15 -6.25 13.98
CA ALA A 128 15.56 -7.30 13.15
C ALA A 128 14.82 -8.38 13.96
N GLY A 129 15.18 -8.60 15.23
CA GLY A 129 14.50 -9.56 16.10
C GLY A 129 13.09 -9.16 16.52
N ALA A 130 12.75 -7.87 16.43
CA ALA A 130 11.44 -7.33 16.76
C ALA A 130 10.42 -7.43 15.61
N ILE A 131 10.87 -7.80 14.40
CA ILE A 131 10.00 -7.99 13.25
C ILE A 131 9.27 -9.33 13.35
N THR A 132 7.97 -9.34 13.06
CA THR A 132 7.21 -10.59 12.99
C THR A 132 7.49 -11.30 11.65
N TRP A 133 8.63 -11.97 11.56
CA TRP A 133 9.08 -12.63 10.32
C TRP A 133 8.10 -13.66 9.76
N GLY A 134 7.35 -14.35 10.62
CA GLY A 134 6.28 -15.25 10.17
C GLY A 134 5.20 -14.53 9.35
N LYS A 135 4.85 -13.28 9.72
CA LYS A 135 3.91 -12.46 8.95
C LYS A 135 4.53 -11.94 7.66
N VAL A 136 5.80 -11.52 7.70
CA VAL A 136 6.54 -11.11 6.48
C VAL A 136 6.61 -12.25 5.47
N ILE A 137 6.94 -13.47 5.90
CA ILE A 137 6.98 -14.66 5.04
C ILE A 137 5.59 -14.99 4.50
N SER A 138 4.55 -14.89 5.32
CA SER A 138 3.16 -15.11 4.86
C SER A 138 2.75 -14.10 3.79
N ILE A 139 3.15 -12.84 3.92
CA ILE A 139 2.93 -11.80 2.92
C ILE A 139 3.74 -12.10 1.65
N ALA A 140 5.03 -12.43 1.78
CA ALA A 140 5.88 -12.76 0.65
C ALA A 140 5.38 -13.99 -0.12
N THR A 141 4.86 -14.98 0.59
CA THR A 141 4.23 -16.17 -0.02
C THR A 141 2.98 -15.77 -0.81
N SER A 142 2.16 -14.85 -0.29
CA SER A 142 0.96 -14.39 -1.02
C SER A 142 1.31 -13.64 -2.31
N TRP A 143 2.46 -12.96 -2.38
CA TRP A 143 2.94 -12.30 -3.60
C TRP A 143 3.28 -13.28 -4.73
N ILE A 144 3.61 -14.53 -4.41
CA ILE A 144 3.86 -15.59 -5.40
C ILE A 144 2.57 -16.32 -5.74
N VAL A 145 1.79 -16.67 -4.71
CA VAL A 145 0.57 -17.46 -4.88
C VAL A 145 -0.53 -16.68 -5.63
N SER A 146 -0.68 -15.37 -5.36
CA SER A 146 -1.79 -14.59 -5.93
C SER A 146 -1.72 -14.45 -7.45
N PRO A 147 -0.56 -14.12 -8.08
CA PRO A 147 -0.46 -14.11 -9.54
C PRO A 147 -0.69 -15.48 -10.18
N VAL A 148 -0.19 -16.56 -9.57
CA VAL A 148 -0.39 -17.92 -10.07
C VAL A 148 -1.86 -18.32 -10.01
N ALA A 149 -2.53 -18.05 -8.89
CA ALA A 149 -3.96 -18.30 -8.75
C ALA A 149 -4.77 -17.48 -9.76
N GLY A 150 -4.42 -16.20 -9.95
CA GLY A 150 -5.03 -15.34 -10.97
C GLY A 150 -4.87 -15.89 -12.38
N ALA A 151 -3.68 -16.38 -12.74
CA ALA A 151 -3.42 -16.98 -14.04
C ALA A 151 -4.22 -18.28 -14.27
N ILE A 152 -4.31 -19.15 -13.26
CA ILE A 152 -5.08 -20.39 -13.34
C ILE A 152 -6.57 -20.09 -13.52
N ILE A 153 -7.14 -19.22 -12.66
CA ILE A 153 -8.56 -18.88 -12.73
C ILE A 153 -8.87 -18.19 -14.05
N GLY A 154 -8.05 -17.22 -14.46
CA GLY A 154 -8.21 -16.53 -15.74
C GLY A 154 -8.14 -17.49 -16.93
N GLY A 155 -7.20 -18.44 -16.93
CA GLY A 155 -7.07 -19.45 -17.97
C GLY A 155 -8.23 -20.47 -18.00
N LEU A 156 -8.86 -20.76 -16.87
CA LEU A 156 -10.06 -21.62 -16.81
C LEU A 156 -11.33 -20.91 -17.26
N MET A 157 -11.37 -19.58 -17.15
CA MET A 157 -12.53 -18.75 -17.53
C MET A 157 -12.50 -18.32 -19.00
N TYR A 158 -11.34 -18.40 -19.67
CA TYR A 158 -11.18 -18.09 -21.08
C TYR A 158 -11.70 -19.23 -21.96
#